data_AF-A0A7C1U7C3-F1
#
_entry.id   AF-A0A7C1U7C3-F1
#
_cell.length_a   1.000
_cell.length_b   1.000
_cell.length_c   1.000
_cell.angle_alpha   90.00
_cell.angle_beta   90.00
_cell.angle_gamma   90.00
#
_symmetry.space_group_name_H-M   'P 1'
#
loop_
_entity.id
_entity.type
_entity.pdbx_description
1 polymer ?
#
loop_
_entity_poly.entity_id
_entity_poly.type
_entity_poly.pdbx_seq_one_letter_code
_entity_poly.pdbx_strand_id
1 'polypeptide(L)'
;MIAAIDDRNARTTTDAERTILTTMQCGCHAPVGAYAKITGDEIDIRAFISQPQGENFIRRHVTGPAGQAIKLAEQIAHELLNAGGKEILASLEN
;
A
#
# COMPACT_ATOMS: atom_id res chain seq x y z
N MET A 1 -1.46 1.91 -29.39
CA MET A 1 -1.10 3.34 -29.35
C MET A 1 -1.41 3.89 -27.95
N ILE A 2 -0.63 3.48 -26.93
CA ILE A 2 -0.76 3.93 -25.52
C ILE A 2 0.62 4.08 -24.85
N ALA A 3 1.64 3.38 -25.37
CA ALA A 3 3.02 3.42 -24.86
C ALA A 3 3.68 4.81 -24.80
N ALA A 4 3.20 5.78 -25.60
CA ALA A 4 3.74 7.14 -25.59
C ALA A 4 3.40 7.94 -24.31
N ILE A 5 2.42 7.47 -23.53
CA ILE A 5 1.98 8.09 -22.25
C ILE A 5 2.36 7.16 -21.08
N ASP A 6 2.98 6.02 -21.36
CA ASP A 6 3.36 5.05 -20.34
C ASP A 6 4.67 5.45 -19.68
N ASP A 7 4.57 6.11 -18.53
CA ASP A 7 5.72 6.33 -17.67
C ASP A 7 5.97 5.07 -16.83
N ARG A 8 7.16 4.46 -17.02
CA ARG A 8 7.53 3.23 -16.34
C ARG A 8 7.55 3.38 -14.82
N ASN A 9 7.96 4.55 -14.32
CA ASN A 9 8.01 4.82 -12.89
C ASN A 9 6.60 4.95 -12.32
N ALA A 10 5.73 5.70 -13.02
CA ALA A 10 4.32 5.83 -12.64
C ALA A 10 3.59 4.48 -12.64
N ARG A 11 3.89 3.62 -13.62
CA ARG A 11 3.37 2.24 -13.65
C ARG A 11 3.84 1.46 -12.42
N THR A 12 5.14 1.45 -12.13
CA THR A 12 5.69 0.70 -10.98
C THR A 12 5.15 1.20 -9.64
N THR A 13 5.02 2.52 -9.44
CA THR A 13 4.42 3.06 -8.20
C THR A 13 2.95 2.69 -8.09
N THR A 14 2.19 2.81 -9.18
CA THR A 14 0.76 2.45 -9.19
C THR A 14 0.54 0.97 -8.94
N ASP A 15 1.35 0.10 -9.55
CA ASP A 15 1.28 -1.35 -9.33
C ASP A 15 1.58 -1.68 -7.86
N ALA A 16 2.61 -1.06 -7.26
CA ALA A 16 2.92 -1.24 -5.84
C ALA A 16 1.75 -0.81 -4.93
N GLU A 17 1.15 0.35 -5.19
CA GLU A 17 -0.03 0.84 -4.44
C GLU A 17 -1.22 -0.11 -4.57
N ARG A 18 -1.51 -0.57 -5.79
CA ARG A 18 -2.60 -1.53 -6.06
C ARG A 18 -2.35 -2.88 -5.42
N THR A 19 -1.10 -3.36 -5.40
CA THR A 19 -0.73 -4.60 -4.70
C THR A 19 -1.07 -4.49 -3.23
N ILE A 20 -0.71 -3.39 -2.56
CA ILE A 20 -1.02 -3.19 -1.13
C ILE A 20 -2.54 -3.27 -0.89
N LEU A 21 -3.33 -2.51 -1.66
CA LEU A 21 -4.78 -2.49 -1.50
C LEU A 21 -5.42 -3.86 -1.78
N THR A 22 -4.91 -4.57 -2.80
CA THR A 22 -5.40 -5.90 -3.16
C THR A 22 -5.06 -6.94 -2.09
N THR A 23 -3.84 -6.91 -1.55
CA THR A 23 -3.40 -7.81 -0.47
C THR A 23 -4.17 -7.57 0.82
N MET A 24 -4.52 -6.31 1.11
CA MET A 24 -5.30 -5.98 2.29
C MET A 24 -6.78 -6.37 2.19
N GLN A 25 -7.27 -6.68 0.98
CA GLN A 25 -8.68 -7.01 0.72
C GLN A 25 -9.65 -6.02 1.38
N CYS A 26 -9.25 -4.76 1.44
CA CYS A 26 -9.97 -3.74 2.15
C CYS A 26 -11.33 -3.51 1.45
N GLY A 27 -12.44 -3.60 2.19
CA GLY A 27 -13.75 -3.22 1.64
C GLY A 27 -13.74 -1.77 1.14
N CYS A 28 -14.63 -1.41 0.21
CA CYS A 28 -14.67 -0.07 -0.42
C CYS A 28 -14.72 1.13 0.56
N HIS A 29 -15.04 0.88 1.84
CA HIS A 29 -15.15 1.90 2.90
C HIS A 29 -14.04 1.82 3.96
N ALA A 30 -13.03 0.98 3.77
CA ALA A 30 -11.93 0.85 4.71
C ALA A 30 -11.03 2.11 4.69
N PRO A 31 -10.65 2.68 5.85
CA PRO A 31 -9.77 3.84 5.93
C PRO A 31 -8.29 3.45 5.74
N VAL A 32 -7.98 2.99 4.53
CA VAL A 32 -6.64 2.56 4.09
C VAL A 32 -6.10 3.50 3.02
N GLY A 33 -4.79 3.72 3.04
CA GLY A 33 -4.10 4.41 1.96
C GLY A 33 -2.75 3.81 1.67
N ALA A 34 -2.39 3.80 0.39
CA ALA A 34 -1.09 3.39 -0.12
C ALA A 34 -0.52 4.54 -0.96
N TYR A 35 0.77 4.80 -0.83
CA TYR A 35 1.49 5.81 -1.57
C TYR A 35 2.90 5.30 -1.89
N ALA A 36 3.27 5.30 -3.17
CA ALA A 36 4.60 4.90 -3.61
C ALA A 36 5.29 6.02 -4.40
N LYS A 37 6.58 6.22 -4.15
CA LYS A 37 7.39 7.21 -4.86
C LYS A 37 8.75 6.63 -5.22
N ILE A 38 9.10 6.71 -6.50
CA ILE A 38 10.44 6.34 -6.99
C ILE A 38 11.34 7.58 -6.98
N THR A 39 12.56 7.44 -6.47
CA THR A 39 13.62 8.45 -6.48
C THR A 39 14.92 7.79 -6.92
N GLY A 40 15.37 8.05 -8.14
CA GLY A 40 16.51 7.33 -8.73
C GLY A 40 16.17 5.86 -8.95
N ASP A 41 16.97 4.96 -8.38
CA ASP A 41 16.79 3.51 -8.44
C ASP A 41 16.03 2.93 -7.22
N GLU A 42 15.62 3.79 -6.28
CA GLU A 42 14.90 3.39 -5.07
C GLU A 42 13.42 3.77 -5.12
N ILE A 43 12.60 2.99 -4.41
CA ILE A 43 11.19 3.24 -4.18
C ILE A 43 10.94 3.37 -2.68
N ASP A 44 10.24 4.45 -2.30
CA ASP A 44 9.67 4.65 -0.97
C ASP A 44 8.18 4.33 -1.04
N ILE A 45 7.76 3.31 -0.30
CA ILE A 45 6.38 2.88 -0.22
C ILE A 45 5.89 3.15 1.19
N ARG A 46 4.79 3.88 1.30
CA ARG A 46 4.09 4.21 2.53
C ARG A 46 2.69 3.65 2.46
N ALA A 47 2.27 2.99 3.52
CA ALA A 47 0.91 2.54 3.64
C ALA A 47 0.41 2.74 5.07
N PHE A 48 -0.87 3.02 5.20
CA PHE A 48 -1.52 3.16 6.49
C PHE A 48 -2.90 2.52 6.46
N ILE A 49 -3.32 2.07 7.64
CA ILE A 49 -4.68 1.62 7.91
C ILE A 49 -5.15 2.28 9.19
N SER A 50 -6.40 2.72 9.20
CA SER A 50 -7.00 3.34 10.38
C SER A 50 -8.43 2.91 10.60
N GLN A 51 -8.90 3.02 11.84
CA GLN A 51 -10.32 2.90 12.16
C GLN A 51 -11.10 4.10 11.62
N PRO A 52 -12.39 3.94 11.29
CA PRO A 52 -13.23 5.03 10.76
C PRO A 52 -13.40 6.17 11.77
N GLN A 53 -13.25 5.87 13.06
CA GLN A 53 -13.25 6.86 14.15
C GLN A 53 -11.86 7.48 14.41
N GLY A 54 -10.81 7.03 13.73
CA GLY A 54 -9.45 7.58 13.84
C GLY A 54 -8.65 7.17 15.08
N GLU A 55 -9.21 6.35 15.99
CA GLU A 55 -8.57 5.98 17.25
C GLU A 55 -7.39 5.01 17.10
N ASN A 56 -7.43 4.11 16.11
CA ASN A 56 -6.34 3.18 15.84
C ASN A 56 -5.75 3.46 14.46
N PHE A 57 -4.59 4.12 14.39
CA PHE A 57 -3.88 4.48 13.17
C PHE A 57 -2.54 3.74 13.11
N ILE A 58 -2.40 2.86 12.13
CA ILE A 58 -1.18 2.08 11.92
C ILE A 58 -0.59 2.52 10.59
N ARG A 59 0.63 3.05 10.64
CA ARG A 59 1.41 3.41 9.44
C ARG A 59 2.70 2.62 9.39
N ARG A 60 3.03 2.16 8.19
CA ARG A 60 4.32 1.57 7.87
C ARG A 60 4.93 2.28 6.68
N HIS A 61 6.23 2.15 6.56
CA HIS A 61 6.99 2.62 5.41
C HIS A 61 8.08 1.59 5.12
N VAL A 62 8.39 1.41 3.86
CA VAL A 62 9.49 0.58 3.40
C VAL A 62 10.17 1.26 2.24
N THR A 63 11.50 1.18 2.23
CA THR A 63 12.33 1.67 1.13
C THR A 63 13.16 0.52 0.59
N GLY A 64 13.47 0.58 -0.70
CA GLY A 64 14.33 -0.40 -1.34
C GLY A 64 14.42 -0.18 -2.84
N PRO A 65 15.05 -1.09 -3.58
CA PRO A 65 15.22 -0.95 -5.03
C PRO A 65 13.87 -0.98 -5.75
N ALA A 66 13.66 -0.08 -6.71
CA ALA A 66 12.42 0.01 -7.50
C ALA A 66 12.08 -1.29 -8.23
N GLY A 67 13.09 -2.09 -8.60
CA GLY A 67 12.89 -3.43 -9.17
C GLY A 67 12.23 -4.44 -8.23
N GLN A 68 12.17 -4.16 -6.92
CA GLN A 68 11.50 -5.00 -5.92
C GLN A 68 10.20 -4.38 -5.40
N ALA A 69 9.67 -3.35 -6.06
CA ALA A 69 8.48 -2.60 -5.62
C ALA A 69 7.30 -3.50 -5.21
N ILE A 70 6.96 -4.51 -6.02
CA ILE A 70 5.86 -5.45 -5.72
C ILE A 70 6.13 -6.25 -4.45
N LYS A 71 7.34 -6.78 -4.29
CA LYS A 71 7.72 -7.57 -3.11
C LYS A 71 7.68 -6.72 -1.84
N LEU A 72 8.16 -5.47 -1.93
CA LEU A 72 8.11 -4.50 -0.83
C LEU A 72 6.66 -4.12 -0.48
N ALA A 73 5.80 -3.95 -1.50
CA ALA A 73 4.37 -3.70 -1.36
C ALA A 73 3.64 -4.88 -0.68
N GLU A 74 3.95 -6.12 -1.05
CA GLU A 74 3.39 -7.29 -0.36
C GLU A 74 3.87 -7.35 1.09
N GLN A 75 5.17 -7.12 1.34
CA GLN A 75 5.73 -7.15 2.68
C GLN A 75 5.05 -6.15 3.62
N ILE A 76 4.96 -4.88 3.21
CA ILE A 76 4.35 -3.82 4.04
C ILE A 76 2.85 -4.08 4.26
N ALA A 77 2.15 -4.66 3.27
CA ALA A 77 0.75 -5.03 3.42
C ALA A 77 0.56 -6.11 4.50
N HIS A 78 1.39 -7.16 4.49
CA HIS A 78 1.37 -8.19 5.53
C HIS A 78 1.75 -7.64 6.90
N GLU A 79 2.75 -6.75 6.98
CA GLU A 79 3.13 -6.08 8.22
C GLU A 79 1.98 -5.26 8.81
N LEU A 80 1.26 -4.51 7.97
CA LEU A 80 0.09 -3.73 8.40
C LEU A 80 -1.06 -4.62 8.86
N LEU A 81 -1.34 -5.71 8.15
CA LEU A 81 -2.35 -6.69 8.56
C LEU A 81 -2.00 -7.34 9.91
N ASN A 82 -0.73 -7.70 10.11
CA ASN A 82 -0.24 -8.32 11.35
C ASN A 82 -0.11 -7.34 12.52
N ALA A 83 0.09 -6.04 12.25
CA ALA A 83 0.21 -5.02 13.28
C ALA A 83 -1.13 -4.57 13.89
N GLY A 84 -2.26 -5.12 13.42
CA GLY A 84 -3.61 -4.78 13.87
C GLY A 84 -4.57 -4.43 12.74
N GLY A 85 -4.11 -4.42 11.48
CA GLY A 85 -4.97 -4.15 10.33
C GLY A 85 -6.12 -5.14 10.20
N LYS A 86 -5.92 -6.41 10.57
CA LYS A 86 -6.98 -7.43 10.60
C LYS A 86 -8.09 -7.08 11.59
N GLU A 87 -7.74 -6.59 12.77
CA GLU A 87 -8.73 -6.20 13.80
C GLU A 87 -9.53 -4.97 13.37
N ILE A 88 -8.87 -4.01 12.71
CA ILE A 88 -9.52 -2.83 12.13
C ILE A 88 -10.51 -3.23 11.02
N LEU A 89 -10.09 -4.11 10.11
CA LEU A 89 -10.96 -4.62 9.04
C LEU A 89 -12.15 -5.40 9.60
N ALA A 90 -11.92 -6.30 10.56
CA ALA A 90 -13.00 -7.06 11.20
C ALA A 90 -13.99 -6.17 11.98
N SER A 91 -13.53 -5.04 12.53
CA SER A 91 -14.41 -4.06 13.19
C SER A 91 -15.29 -3.27 12.22
N LEU A 92 -15.00 -3.29 10.91
CA LEU A 92 -15.76 -2.59 9.86
C LEU A 92 -16.80 -3.47 9.18
N GLU A 93 -16.72 -4.79 9.34
CA GLU A 93 -17.66 -5.76 8.77
C GLU A 93 -18.87 -6.04 9.68
N ASN A 94 -19.00 -5.34 10.82
CA ASN A 94 -20.11 -5.43 11.77
C ASN A 94 -21.06 -4.23 11.70
#